data_AF-A0A1I7FW05-F1
#
_entry.id   AF-A0A1I7FW05-F1
#
_cell.length_a   1.000
_cell.length_b   1.000
_cell.length_c   1.000
_cell.angle_alpha   90.00
_cell.angle_beta   90.00
_cell.angle_gamma   90.00
#
_symmetry.space_group_name_H-M   'P 1'
#
loop_
_entity.id
_entity.type
_entity.pdbx_description
1 polymer ?
#
loop_
_entity_poly.entity_id
_entity_poly.type
_entity_poly.pdbx_seq_one_letter_code
_entity_poly.pdbx_strand_id
1 'polypeptide(L)'
;MTPTDELRNKLRRMVDEVIPAGGSDTDTRFTDAEIDELLTDASTIEDAAAEGWFRKAARAMSERGGLESSQAGDEAHKFVSLEAYRDHCMAMYQAYKQRVPGLGSRVFEFQPPDVLGGCQSG
;
A
#
# COMPACT_ATOMS: atom_id res chain seq x y z
N MET A 1 6.06 -12.64 7.34
CA MET A 1 7.49 -12.69 7.77
C MET A 1 7.58 -12.69 9.30
N THR A 2 8.75 -12.91 9.93
CA THR A 2 8.86 -12.83 11.40
C THR A 2 8.90 -11.36 11.85
N PRO A 3 7.94 -10.89 12.66
CA PRO A 3 7.97 -9.53 13.17
C PRO A 3 9.11 -9.35 14.17
N THR A 4 9.85 -8.25 14.03
CA THR A 4 10.90 -7.83 14.96
C THR A 4 10.76 -6.34 15.24
N ASP A 5 11.26 -5.86 16.38
CA ASP A 5 11.22 -4.43 16.73
C ASP A 5 11.85 -3.54 15.65
N GLU A 6 12.93 -3.99 15.01
CA GLU A 6 13.56 -3.27 13.90
C GLU A 6 12.64 -3.17 12.68
N LEU A 7 11.96 -4.26 12.32
CA LEU A 7 11.00 -4.29 11.20
C LEU A 7 9.76 -3.46 11.52
N ARG A 8 9.24 -3.55 12.74
CA ARG A 8 8.10 -2.76 13.23
C ARG A 8 8.40 -1.26 13.11
N ASN A 9 9.56 -0.82 13.60
CA ASN A 9 10.00 0.57 13.52
C ASN A 9 10.30 1.03 12.08
N LYS A 10 10.76 0.12 11.23
CA LYS A 10 10.99 0.42 9.81
C LYS A 10 9.67 0.57 9.06
N LEU A 11 8.71 -0.33 9.27
CA LEU A 11 7.38 -0.28 8.67
C LEU A 11 6.64 0.99 9.10
N ARG A 12 6.65 1.33 10.40
CA ARG A 12 6.10 2.59 10.93
C ARG A 12 6.63 3.82 10.20
N ARG A 13 7.94 3.90 9.94
CA ARG A 13 8.53 4.99 9.16
C ARG A 13 8.10 4.99 7.69
N MET A 14 7.87 3.83 7.09
CA MET A 14 7.45 3.70 5.69
C MET A 14 5.98 4.09 5.46
N VAL A 15 5.12 3.90 6.46
CA VAL A 15 3.70 4.27 6.42
C VAL A 15 3.38 5.59 7.12
N ASP A 16 4.41 6.39 7.42
CA ASP A 16 4.28 7.69 8.10
C ASP A 16 3.51 7.61 9.43
N GLU A 17 3.80 6.57 10.22
CA GLU A 17 3.22 6.27 11.54
C GLU A 17 4.31 6.35 12.62
N VAL A 18 5.04 7.45 12.59
CA VAL A 18 6.07 7.74 13.59
C VAL A 18 5.37 8.13 14.90
N ILE A 19 5.66 7.39 15.97
CA ILE A 19 5.14 7.70 17.31
C ILE A 19 5.68 9.08 17.73
N PRO A 20 4.83 10.04 18.09
CA PRO A 20 5.28 11.36 18.56
C PRO A 20 6.11 11.22 19.83
N ALA A 21 7.05 12.14 20.05
CA ALA A 21 7.93 12.10 21.22
C ALA A 21 7.12 12.16 22.53
N GLY A 22 7.14 11.07 23.31
CA GLY A 22 6.36 10.93 24.55
C GLY A 22 4.96 10.33 24.38
N GLY A 23 4.55 9.96 23.16
CA GLY A 23 3.31 9.23 22.88
C GLY A 23 3.49 7.71 22.90
N SER A 24 2.38 6.99 22.76
CA SER A 24 2.33 5.52 22.65
C SER A 24 1.80 5.08 21.28
N ASP A 25 1.80 3.78 21.00
CA ASP A 25 1.22 3.23 19.77
C ASP A 25 -0.29 3.54 19.62
N THR A 26 -0.97 3.83 20.73
CA THR A 26 -2.36 4.30 20.76
C THR A 26 -2.55 5.72 20.21
N ASP A 27 -1.48 6.52 20.14
CA ASP A 27 -1.49 7.84 19.51
C ASP A 27 -1.26 7.76 17.99
N THR A 28 -0.96 6.55 17.48
CA THR A 28 -0.81 6.27 16.05
C THR A 28 -2.08 5.63 15.47
N ARG A 29 -2.24 5.61 14.14
CA ARG A 29 -3.42 5.00 13.52
C ARG A 29 -3.39 3.47 13.55
N PHE A 30 -2.21 2.88 13.71
CA PHE A 30 -2.00 1.44 13.86
C PHE A 30 -1.38 1.11 15.21
N THR A 31 -2.00 0.16 15.90
CA THR A 31 -1.42 -0.48 17.09
C THR A 31 -0.20 -1.32 16.72
N ASP A 32 0.61 -1.67 17.70
CA ASP A 32 1.76 -2.54 17.46
C ASP A 32 1.33 -3.95 17.02
N ALA A 33 0.20 -4.45 17.53
CA ALA A 33 -0.40 -5.71 17.10
C ALA A 33 -0.82 -5.69 15.63
N GLU A 34 -1.40 -4.60 15.13
CA GLU A 34 -1.77 -4.45 13.72
C GLU A 34 -0.54 -4.38 12.81
N ILE A 35 0.54 -3.74 13.26
CA ILE A 35 1.80 -3.71 12.52
C ILE A 35 2.42 -5.11 12.46
N ASP A 36 2.37 -5.88 13.55
CA ASP A 36 2.84 -7.27 13.58
C ASP A 36 2.01 -8.20 12.70
N GLU A 37 0.69 -7.99 12.65
CA GLU A 37 -0.21 -8.69 11.73
C GLU A 37 0.19 -8.43 10.27
N LEU A 38 0.38 -7.15 9.91
CA LEU A 38 0.83 -6.75 8.56
C LEU A 38 2.16 -7.37 8.18
N LEU A 39 3.11 -7.42 9.11
CA LEU A 39 4.40 -8.07 8.89
C LEU A 39 4.23 -9.58 8.76
N THR A 40 3.36 -10.20 9.55
CA THR A 40 3.15 -11.65 9.52
C THR A 40 2.55 -12.09 8.19
N ASP A 41 1.52 -11.38 7.71
CA ASP A 41 0.82 -11.67 6.46
C ASP A 41 1.69 -11.37 5.21
N ALA A 42 2.47 -10.30 5.26
CA ALA A 42 3.30 -9.91 4.15
C ALA A 42 4.54 -10.81 3.96
N SER A 43 4.90 -11.00 2.69
CA SER A 43 6.13 -11.71 2.30
C SER A 43 7.36 -10.80 2.30
N THR A 44 7.20 -9.50 2.04
CA THR A 44 8.27 -8.50 2.06
C THR A 44 7.85 -7.24 2.79
N ILE A 45 8.81 -6.44 3.26
CA ILE A 45 8.51 -5.20 3.98
C ILE A 45 7.81 -4.17 3.08
N GLU A 46 8.10 -4.15 1.78
CA GLU A 46 7.38 -3.29 0.83
C GLU A 46 5.91 -3.70 0.69
N ASP A 47 5.61 -4.99 0.73
CA ASP A 47 4.23 -5.49 0.66
C ASP A 47 3.44 -5.11 1.93
N ALA A 48 4.07 -5.24 3.11
CA ALA A 48 3.50 -4.76 4.37
C ALA A 48 3.26 -3.24 4.37
N ALA A 49 4.20 -2.47 3.80
CA ALA A 49 4.06 -1.02 3.67
C ALA A 49 2.92 -0.65 2.72
N ALA A 50 2.80 -1.34 1.59
CA ALA A 50 1.69 -1.15 0.67
C ALA A 50 0.35 -1.41 1.38
N GLU A 51 0.21 -2.56 2.03
CA GLU A 51 -1.01 -2.93 2.78
C GLU A 51 -1.36 -1.88 3.86
N GLY A 52 -0.36 -1.36 4.58
CA GLY A 52 -0.55 -0.26 5.53
C GLY A 52 -1.10 1.02 4.89
N TRP A 53 -0.56 1.44 3.74
CA TRP A 53 -1.09 2.57 2.98
C TRP A 53 -2.51 2.31 2.44
N PHE A 54 -2.80 1.09 2.02
CA PHE A 54 -4.14 0.68 1.58
C PHE A 54 -5.16 0.75 2.71
N ARG A 55 -4.83 0.24 3.91
CA ARG A 55 -5.68 0.36 5.10
C ARG A 55 -5.94 1.81 5.49
N LYS A 56 -4.95 2.71 5.37
CA LYS A 56 -5.14 4.17 5.59
C LYS A 56 -6.13 4.75 4.59
N ALA A 57 -6.03 4.39 3.31
CA ALA A 57 -6.97 4.83 2.27
C ALA A 57 -8.39 4.27 2.51
N ALA A 58 -8.50 3.01 2.92
CA ALA A 58 -9.78 2.37 3.24
C ALA A 58 -10.48 3.06 4.42
N ARG A 59 -9.74 3.43 5.47
CA ARG A 59 -10.29 4.19 6.60
C ARG A 59 -10.82 5.56 6.18
N ALA A 60 -10.10 6.28 5.33
CA ALA A 60 -10.57 7.55 4.78
C ALA A 60 -11.87 7.39 3.96
N MET A 61 -12.07 6.24 3.29
CA MET A 61 -13.33 5.94 2.60
C MET A 61 -14.48 5.62 3.57
N SER A 62 -14.22 4.88 4.66
CA SER A 62 -15.23 4.62 5.70
C SER A 62 -15.68 5.90 6.40
N GLU A 63 -14.76 6.83 6.66
CA GLU A 63 -15.11 8.15 7.23
C GLU A 63 -16.02 8.94 6.28
N ARG A 64 -15.79 8.85 4.96
CA ARG A 64 -16.66 9.46 3.94
C ARG A 64 -18.05 8.81 3.92
N GLY A 65 -18.15 7.48 4.00
CA GLY A 65 -19.43 6.74 4.01
C GLY A 65 -20.28 6.99 5.27
N GLY A 66 -19.66 7.38 6.39
CA GLY A 66 -20.38 7.81 7.60
C GLY A 66 -20.87 9.26 7.57
N LEU A 67 -20.39 10.08 6.63
CA LEU A 67 -20.66 11.52 6.52
C LEU A 67 -21.66 11.88 5.41
N GLU A 68 -22.20 10.90 4.66
CA GLU A 68 -23.12 11.15 3.53
C GLU A 68 -24.46 11.81 3.92
N SER A 69 -24.71 12.10 5.21
CA SER A 69 -25.97 12.70 5.69
C SER A 69 -25.83 13.79 6.77
N SER A 70 -24.69 14.47 6.92
CA SER A 70 -24.64 15.56 7.90
C SER A 70 -23.72 16.70 7.52
N GLN A 71 -24.39 17.73 7.00
CA GLN A 71 -23.99 19.12 6.87
C GLN A 71 -23.38 19.52 5.52
N ALA A 72 -23.81 20.70 5.10
CA ALA A 72 -23.45 21.38 3.88
C ALA A 72 -23.15 22.80 4.34
N GLY A 73 -21.87 23.13 4.55
CA GLY A 73 -21.52 24.48 4.99
C GLY A 73 -20.02 24.74 5.14
N ASP A 74 -19.29 23.86 5.83
CA ASP A 74 -17.85 24.01 6.12
C ASP A 74 -17.00 22.87 5.53
N GLU A 75 -17.65 21.99 4.80
CA GLU A 75 -17.18 20.64 4.55
C GLU A 75 -16.37 20.48 3.27
N ALA A 76 -16.64 21.26 2.21
CA ALA A 76 -15.96 21.09 0.93
C ALA A 76 -14.42 21.08 1.05
N HIS A 77 -13.84 21.87 1.96
CA HIS A 77 -12.39 21.86 2.22
C HIS A 77 -11.90 20.58 2.89
N LYS A 78 -12.66 20.06 3.86
CA LYS A 78 -12.31 18.83 4.58
C LYS A 78 -12.47 17.60 3.67
N PHE A 79 -13.50 17.57 2.83
CA PHE A 79 -13.73 16.51 1.83
C PHE A 79 -12.62 16.48 0.76
N VAL A 80 -12.22 17.63 0.20
CA VAL A 80 -11.08 17.70 -0.74
C VAL A 80 -9.77 17.27 -0.06
N SER A 81 -9.57 17.63 1.21
CA SER A 81 -8.39 17.21 1.97
C SER A 81 -8.36 15.69 2.22
N LEU A 82 -9.52 15.06 2.49
CA LEU A 82 -9.65 13.62 2.64
C LEU A 82 -9.46 12.87 1.31
N GLU A 83 -9.99 13.40 0.21
CA GLU A 83 -9.79 12.83 -1.13
C GLU A 83 -8.33 12.93 -1.58
N ALA A 84 -7.68 14.07 -1.37
CA ALA A 84 -6.25 14.25 -1.63
C ALA A 84 -5.39 13.33 -0.74
N TYR A 85 -5.76 13.18 0.53
CA TYR A 85 -5.10 12.24 1.44
C TYR A 85 -5.27 10.78 0.99
N ARG A 86 -6.47 10.40 0.54
CA ARG A 86 -6.75 9.08 -0.04
C ARG A 86 -5.89 8.85 -1.29
N ASP A 87 -5.88 9.79 -2.22
CA ASP A 87 -5.15 9.66 -3.48
C ASP A 87 -3.65 9.52 -3.20
N HIS A 88 -3.12 10.31 -2.27
CA HIS A 88 -1.74 10.18 -1.79
C HIS A 88 -1.47 8.78 -1.21
N CYS A 89 -2.34 8.26 -0.34
CA CYS A 89 -2.20 6.91 0.21
C CYS A 89 -2.21 5.84 -0.88
N MET A 90 -3.11 5.96 -1.87
CA MET A 90 -3.20 5.03 -3.01
C MET A 90 -1.99 5.12 -3.94
N ALA A 91 -1.43 6.31 -4.15
CA ALA A 91 -0.20 6.50 -4.91
C ALA A 91 1.00 5.81 -4.22
N MET A 92 1.10 5.93 -2.90
CA MET A 92 2.13 5.26 -2.11
C MET A 92 1.95 3.73 -2.13
N TYR A 93 0.72 3.23 -1.99
CA TYR A 93 0.40 1.81 -2.16
C TYR A 93 0.93 1.27 -3.50
N GLN A 94 0.61 1.94 -4.61
CA GLN A 94 1.04 1.54 -5.94
C GLN A 94 2.57 1.58 -6.09
N ALA A 95 3.22 2.63 -5.55
CA ALA A 95 4.67 2.76 -5.59
C ALA A 95 5.38 1.63 -4.85
N TYR A 96 4.84 1.17 -3.71
CA TYR A 96 5.39 0.04 -2.97
C TYR A 96 5.07 -1.31 -3.64
N LYS A 97 3.86 -1.51 -4.17
CA LYS A 97 3.51 -2.72 -4.93
C LYS A 97 4.41 -2.94 -6.15
N GLN A 98 4.80 -1.88 -6.85
CA GLN A 98 5.74 -1.96 -7.98
C GLN A 98 7.15 -2.40 -7.56
N ARG A 99 7.52 -2.20 -6.29
CA ARG A 99 8.82 -2.59 -5.74
C ARG A 99 8.87 -4.03 -5.25
N VAL A 100 7.70 -4.65 -5.01
CA VAL A 100 7.63 -6.06 -4.60
C VAL A 100 8.11 -6.95 -5.76
N PRO A 101 9.20 -7.71 -5.57
CA PRO A 101 9.74 -8.57 -6.62
C PRO A 101 8.71 -9.67 -6.98
N GLY A 102 8.31 -9.71 -8.25
CA GLY A 102 7.37 -10.71 -8.78
C GLY A 102 6.05 -10.15 -9.36
N LEU A 103 5.70 -8.89 -9.06
CA LEU A 103 4.54 -8.19 -9.66
C LEU A 103 4.90 -7.33 -10.89
N GLY A 104 6.18 -7.00 -11.05
CA GLY A 104 6.70 -6.35 -12.25
C GLY A 104 6.82 -7.35 -13.39
N SER A 105 5.90 -7.23 -14.36
CA SER A 105 6.03 -7.69 -15.75
C SER A 105 6.95 -8.90 -15.96
N ARG A 106 6.46 -10.10 -15.64
CA ARG A 106 6.76 -11.27 -16.47
C ARG A 106 5.98 -11.09 -17.77
N VAL A 107 6.37 -10.09 -18.56
CA VAL A 107 6.16 -10.12 -20.01
C VAL A 107 7.00 -11.30 -20.43
N PHE A 108 6.38 -12.47 -20.45
CA PHE A 108 6.90 -13.61 -21.16
C PHE A 108 7.10 -13.12 -22.59
N GLU A 109 8.35 -12.86 -22.93
CA GLU A 109 8.79 -12.68 -24.29
C GLU A 109 8.42 -13.99 -25.01
N PHE A 110 7.24 -14.00 -25.63
CA PHE A 110 6.84 -15.05 -26.54
C PHE A 110 7.73 -14.87 -27.77
N GLN A 111 8.89 -15.50 -27.77
CA GLN A 111 9.64 -15.71 -29.01
C GLN A 111 8.83 -16.73 -29.83
N PRO A 112 8.16 -16.34 -30.93
CA PRO A 112 7.63 -17.33 -31.85
C PRO A 112 8.80 -18.17 -32.38
N PRO A 113 8.71 -19.51 -32.38
CA PRO A 113 9.76 -20.33 -32.96
C PRO A 113 9.86 -20.01 -34.44
N ASP A 114 11.08 -19.74 -34.90
CA ASP A 114 11.40 -19.58 -36.31
C ASP A 114 11.16 -20.92 -37.02
N VAL A 115 9.99 -21.03 -37.67
CA VAL A 115 9.65 -22.16 -38.54
C VAL A 115 9.64 -21.70 -39.98
N LEU A 116 10.78 -21.20 -40.48
CA LEU A 116 11.05 -21.10 -41.91
C LEU A 116 12.42 -21.71 -42.24
N GLY A 117 12.65 -22.92 -41.74
CA GLY A 117 13.69 -23.81 -42.23
C GLY A 117 13.29 -24.43 -43.58
N GLY A 118 13.83 -23.86 -44.67
CA GLY A 118 14.24 -24.59 -45.87
C GLY A 118 13.21 -25.43 -46.62
N CYS A 119 12.43 -24.81 -47.51
CA CYS A 119 11.99 -25.50 -48.73
C CYS A 119 13.21 -25.70 -49.66
N GLN A 120 13.97 -26.77 -49.46
CA GLN A 120 14.81 -27.32 -50.53
C GLN A 120 13.90 -28.18 -51.42
N SER A 121 13.51 -27.65 -52.58
CA SER A 121 12.90 -28.45 -53.65
C SER A 121 14.00 -29.23 -54.35
N GLY A 122 13.87 -30.57 -54.31
CA GLY A 122 14.51 -31.48 -55.27
C GLY A 122 13.61 -31.71 -56.48
#